data_AF-A2H343-F1
#
_entry.id   AF-A2H343-F1
#
_cell.length_a   1.000
_cell.length_b   1.000
_cell.length_c   1.000
_cell.angle_alpha   90.00
_cell.angle_beta   90.00
_cell.angle_gamma   90.00
#
_symmetry.space_group_name_H-M   'P 1'
#
loop_
_entity.id
_entity.type
_entity.pdbx_description
1 polymer ?
#
loop_
_entity_poly.entity_id
_entity_poly.type
_entity_poly.pdbx_seq_one_letter_code
_entity_poly.pdbx_strand_id
1 'polypeptide(L)'
;MSTTENTTTVIVHEAINEEYEYIQFNKQLRLIRSVKDDMYQMQSILTACFAPDTKHADDWFKNQSTQELLSEAQRDRLFSENSEEQRDRLPSGSPKTHENSEISLDRLLSALHKTHENRKNLPINLRGWYVHRLLVNAVAMWASPRYAWHVYMMLDEL
;
A
#
# COMPACT_ATOMS: atom_id res chain seq x y z
N MET A 1 10.31 39.95 -15.63
CA MET A 1 8.97 39.49 -15.24
C MET A 1 8.99 37.97 -15.27
N SER A 2 9.35 37.32 -14.16
CA SER A 2 9.24 35.85 -14.07
C SER A 2 7.82 35.54 -13.62
N THR A 3 7.04 34.98 -14.52
CA THR A 3 5.73 34.42 -14.23
C THR A 3 5.94 33.25 -13.26
N THR A 4 5.58 33.46 -11.99
CA THR A 4 5.51 32.36 -11.02
C THR A 4 4.25 31.58 -11.38
N GLU A 5 4.41 30.47 -12.12
CA GLU A 5 3.36 29.45 -12.19
C GLU A 5 3.19 28.89 -10.78
N ASN A 6 2.19 29.39 -10.08
CA ASN A 6 1.57 28.78 -8.92
C ASN A 6 1.07 27.39 -9.34
N THR A 7 1.98 26.42 -9.26
CA THR A 7 1.72 25.01 -9.52
C THR A 7 0.85 24.53 -8.37
N THR A 8 -0.47 24.60 -8.54
CA THR A 8 -1.39 23.85 -7.69
C THR A 8 -1.00 22.38 -7.83
N THR A 9 -0.48 21.79 -6.76
CA THR A 9 -0.20 20.36 -6.67
C THR A 9 -1.53 19.62 -6.67
N VAL A 10 -2.08 19.35 -7.85
CA VAL A 10 -3.29 18.54 -8.00
C VAL A 10 -2.84 17.10 -8.21
N ILE A 11 -3.28 16.19 -7.35
CA ILE A 11 -3.16 14.76 -7.59
C ILE A 11 -4.12 14.38 -8.72
N VAL A 12 -3.61 13.71 -9.73
CA VAL A 12 -4.39 13.24 -10.88
C VAL A 12 -4.43 11.71 -10.86
N HIS A 13 -5.63 11.16 -10.87
CA HIS A 13 -5.89 9.73 -11.02
C HIS A 13 -6.16 9.43 -12.50
N GLU A 14 -5.33 8.59 -13.10
CA GLU A 14 -5.45 8.17 -14.50
C GLU A 14 -5.64 6.65 -14.56
N ALA A 15 -6.82 6.18 -14.98
CA ALA A 15 -7.12 4.76 -15.02
C ALA A 15 -6.22 4.03 -16.05
N ILE A 16 -5.59 2.94 -15.61
CA ILE A 16 -4.86 2.02 -16.50
C ILE A 16 -5.83 0.96 -17.01
N ASN A 17 -6.65 0.43 -16.10
CA ASN A 17 -7.76 -0.50 -16.36
C ASN A 17 -8.75 -0.43 -15.19
N GLU A 18 -9.68 -1.39 -15.08
CA GLU A 18 -10.70 -1.43 -14.02
C GLU A 18 -10.14 -1.63 -12.60
N GLU A 19 -8.93 -2.18 -12.46
CA GLU A 19 -8.33 -2.55 -11.16
C GLU A 19 -7.11 -1.70 -10.77
N TYR A 20 -6.52 -0.96 -11.72
CA TYR A 20 -5.27 -0.22 -11.54
C TYR A 20 -5.36 1.18 -12.11
N GLU A 21 -4.75 2.12 -11.39
CA GLU A 21 -4.66 3.52 -11.76
C GLU A 21 -3.24 4.05 -11.57
N TYR A 22 -2.87 5.05 -12.37
CA TYR A 22 -1.76 5.92 -12.08
C TYR A 22 -2.19 7.01 -11.11
N ILE A 23 -1.42 7.20 -10.05
CA ILE A 23 -1.46 8.39 -9.22
C ILE A 23 -0.31 9.28 -9.65
N GLN A 24 -0.64 10.37 -10.31
CA GLN A 24 0.30 11.40 -10.71
C GLN A 24 0.26 12.53 -9.68
N PHE A 25 1.41 12.82 -9.09
CA PHE A 25 1.63 14.01 -8.29
C PHE A 25 2.71 14.83 -8.99
N ASN A 26 2.48 16.13 -9.15
CA ASN A 26 3.38 17.03 -9.90
C ASN A 26 3.73 16.50 -11.33
N LYS A 27 4.81 16.98 -11.96
CA LYS A 27 5.22 16.55 -13.32
C LYS A 27 6.18 15.34 -13.35
N GLN A 28 6.62 14.85 -12.19
CA GLN A 28 7.73 13.89 -12.05
C GLN A 28 7.35 12.63 -11.28
N LEU A 29 6.34 12.67 -10.40
CA LEU A 29 5.99 11.54 -9.53
C LEU A 29 4.76 10.80 -10.06
N ARG A 30 4.96 9.57 -10.53
CA ARG A 30 3.90 8.70 -11.03
C ARG A 30 3.98 7.33 -10.36
N LEU A 31 2.97 6.98 -9.58
CA LEU A 31 2.86 5.67 -8.92
C LEU A 31 1.74 4.84 -9.54
N ILE A 32 1.87 3.52 -9.49
CA ILE A 32 0.79 2.59 -9.85
C ILE A 32 0.13 2.13 -8.57
N ARG A 33 -1.19 2.36 -8.46
CA ARG A 33 -2.04 1.90 -7.37
C ARG A 33 -3.03 0.87 -7.89
N SER A 34 -3.26 -0.17 -7.11
CA SER A 34 -4.38 -1.07 -7.27
C SER A 34 -5.57 -0.53 -6.47
N VAL A 35 -6.66 -0.22 -7.18
CA VAL A 35 -7.84 0.43 -6.60
C VAL A 35 -8.58 -0.50 -5.64
N LYS A 36 -8.53 -1.81 -5.91
CA LYS A 36 -9.29 -2.84 -5.17
C LYS A 36 -8.82 -3.03 -3.73
N ASP A 37 -7.52 -2.96 -3.48
CA ASP A 37 -6.90 -3.29 -2.19
C ASP A 37 -5.96 -2.20 -1.67
N ASP A 38 -5.97 -1.01 -2.28
CA ASP A 38 -5.17 0.15 -1.88
C ASP A 38 -3.65 -0.13 -1.80
N MET A 39 -3.17 -0.96 -2.72
CA MET A 39 -1.78 -1.39 -2.78
C MET A 39 -1.02 -0.64 -3.87
N TYR A 40 0.24 -0.28 -3.59
CA TYR A 40 1.10 0.46 -4.49
C TYR A 40 2.21 -0.42 -5.02
N GLN A 41 2.46 -0.33 -6.33
CA GLN A 41 3.52 -1.10 -6.97
C GLN A 41 4.89 -0.58 -6.55
N MET A 42 5.73 -1.43 -5.93
CA MET A 42 7.06 -1.05 -5.47
C MET A 42 7.97 -0.55 -6.60
N GLN A 43 7.86 -1.14 -7.79
CA GLN A 43 8.66 -0.71 -8.94
C GLN A 43 8.36 0.74 -9.32
N SER A 44 7.09 1.15 -9.32
CA SER A 44 6.71 2.54 -9.58
C SER A 44 7.28 3.50 -8.52
N ILE A 45 7.33 3.09 -7.25
CA ILE A 45 7.94 3.87 -6.15
C ILE A 45 9.45 4.02 -6.36
N LEU A 46 10.14 2.92 -6.67
CA LEU A 46 11.58 2.89 -6.97
C LEU A 46 11.93 3.83 -8.13
N THR A 47 11.15 3.75 -9.22
CA THR A 47 11.31 4.62 -10.39
C THR A 47 11.06 6.09 -10.03
N ALA A 48 10.00 6.38 -9.28
CA ALA A 48 9.69 7.74 -8.82
C ALA A 48 10.78 8.30 -7.89
N CYS A 49 11.47 7.44 -7.14
CA CYS A 49 12.55 7.82 -6.23
C CYS A 49 13.94 7.84 -6.90
N PHE A 50 14.03 7.63 -8.22
CA PHE A 50 15.30 7.49 -8.95
C PHE A 50 16.25 6.48 -8.28
N ALA A 51 15.71 5.36 -7.81
CA ALA A 51 16.50 4.32 -7.18
C ALA A 51 17.52 3.74 -8.19
N PRO A 52 18.74 3.39 -7.75
CA PRO A 52 19.70 2.73 -8.62
C PRO A 52 19.21 1.34 -9.03
N ASP A 53 19.58 0.90 -10.23
CA ASP A 53 19.15 -0.40 -10.79
C ASP A 53 19.60 -1.61 -9.97
N THR A 54 20.54 -1.42 -9.03
CA THR A 54 20.99 -2.44 -8.08
C THR A 54 20.02 -2.71 -6.93
N LYS A 55 19.03 -1.83 -6.71
CA LYS A 55 18.01 -2.01 -5.68
C LYS A 55 16.80 -2.71 -6.26
N HIS A 56 16.62 -3.97 -5.89
CA HIS A 56 15.43 -4.72 -6.27
C HIS A 56 14.44 -4.78 -5.12
N ALA A 57 13.14 -4.81 -5.44
CA ALA A 57 12.08 -4.80 -4.45
C ALA A 57 12.19 -5.95 -3.42
N ASP A 58 12.70 -7.12 -3.83
CA ASP A 58 12.96 -8.25 -2.93
C ASP A 58 14.05 -7.97 -1.89
N ASP A 59 15.02 -7.10 -2.18
CA ASP A 59 16.07 -6.73 -1.22
C ASP A 59 15.53 -5.94 -0.04
N TRP A 60 14.49 -5.13 -0.26
CA TRP A 60 13.84 -4.41 0.83
C TRP A 60 13.28 -5.37 1.89
N PHE A 61 12.70 -6.49 1.47
CA PHE A 61 12.13 -7.50 2.37
C PHE A 61 13.18 -8.34 3.12
N LYS A 62 14.44 -8.35 2.64
CA LYS A 62 15.54 -9.05 3.30
C LYS A 62 16.12 -8.25 4.48
N ASN A 63 15.84 -6.95 4.56
CA ASN A 63 16.37 -6.09 5.62
C ASN A 63 15.70 -6.39 6.97
N GLN A 64 16.51 -6.47 8.02
CA GLN A 64 16.03 -6.72 9.39
C GLN A 64 14.99 -5.67 9.85
N SER A 65 15.27 -4.38 9.63
CA SER A 65 14.34 -3.31 10.00
C SER A 65 13.00 -3.38 9.26
N THR A 66 13.01 -3.85 8.01
CA THR A 66 11.77 -4.10 7.25
C THR A 66 10.98 -5.24 7.86
N GLN A 67 11.64 -6.34 8.25
CA GLN A 67 10.97 -7.48 8.87
C GLN A 67 10.32 -7.08 10.21
N GLU A 68 10.99 -6.27 11.01
CA GLU A 68 10.43 -5.69 12.23
C GLU A 68 9.19 -4.84 11.93
N LEU A 69 9.28 -3.91 10.97
CA LEU A 69 8.15 -3.08 10.54
C LEU A 69 6.97 -3.93 10.05
N LEU A 70 7.22 -4.96 9.24
CA LEU A 70 6.19 -5.87 8.75
C LEU A 70 5.55 -6.67 9.88
N SER A 71 6.35 -7.09 10.87
CA SER A 71 5.86 -7.83 12.04
C SER A 71 4.95 -6.97 12.93
N GLU A 72 5.29 -5.69 13.15
CA GLU A 72 4.43 -4.76 13.89
C GLU A 72 3.16 -4.45 13.11
N ALA A 73 3.27 -4.20 11.80
CA ALA A 73 2.11 -3.97 10.94
C ALA A 73 1.14 -5.17 10.93
N GLN A 74 1.64 -6.40 11.09
CA GLN A 74 0.82 -7.61 11.27
C GLN A 74 0.25 -7.73 12.69
N ARG A 75 1.02 -7.35 13.70
CA ARG A 75 0.61 -7.42 15.11
C ARG A 75 -0.51 -6.45 15.44
N ASP A 76 -0.41 -5.19 15.01
CA ASP A 76 -1.46 -4.19 15.20
C ASP A 76 -2.81 -4.66 14.60
N ARG A 77 -2.74 -5.38 13.47
CA ARG A 77 -3.92 -5.97 12.81
C ARG A 77 -4.58 -7.04 13.67
N LEU A 78 -3.79 -7.93 14.27
CA LEU A 78 -4.28 -8.99 15.18
C LEU A 78 -4.90 -8.42 16.47
N PHE A 79 -4.44 -7.27 16.95
CA PHE A 79 -5.02 -6.64 18.14
C PHE A 79 -6.32 -5.87 17.85
N SER A 80 -6.47 -5.33 16.63
CA SER A 80 -7.71 -4.70 16.19
C SER A 80 -8.87 -5.72 16.18
N GLU A 81 -8.65 -6.90 15.58
CA GLU A 81 -9.64 -7.97 15.45
C GLU A 81 -10.11 -8.51 16.82
N ASN A 82 -9.17 -8.75 17.74
CA ASN A 82 -9.49 -9.21 19.11
C ASN A 82 -10.31 -8.18 19.91
N SER A 83 -10.17 -6.89 19.61
CA SER A 83 -10.88 -5.82 20.31
C SER A 83 -12.31 -5.62 19.82
N GLU A 84 -12.62 -6.01 18.58
CA GLU A 84 -13.98 -5.97 18.02
C GLU A 84 -14.78 -7.20 18.46
N GLU A 85 -14.19 -8.41 18.44
CA GLU A 85 -14.82 -9.62 18.98
C GLU A 85 -15.17 -9.53 20.48
N GLN A 86 -14.43 -8.72 21.25
CA GLN A 86 -14.70 -8.50 22.67
C GLN A 86 -15.80 -7.47 22.93
N ARG A 87 -16.08 -6.54 22.01
CA ARG A 87 -17.15 -5.53 22.19
C ARG A 87 -18.56 -6.10 21.98
N ASP A 88 -18.70 -7.18 21.21
CA ASP A 88 -19.98 -7.85 20.97
C ASP A 88 -20.36 -8.89 22.05
N ARG A 89 -19.51 -9.12 23.05
CA ARG A 89 -19.83 -10.01 24.19
C ARG A 89 -20.55 -9.26 25.30
N LEU A 90 -21.77 -8.78 25.03
CA LEU A 90 -22.78 -8.62 26.08
C LEU A 90 -23.38 -10.01 26.36
N PRO A 91 -23.46 -10.49 27.63
CA PRO A 91 -23.88 -11.86 27.89
C PRO A 91 -25.40 -11.98 27.75
N SER A 92 -25.85 -12.32 26.55
CA SER A 92 -27.23 -12.73 26.29
C SER A 92 -27.17 -14.12 25.66
N GLY A 93 -27.35 -15.13 26.50
CA GLY A 93 -27.15 -16.53 26.12
C GLY A 93 -28.06 -16.96 24.97
N SER A 94 -27.47 -17.53 23.93
CA SER A 94 -27.91 -18.78 23.27
C SER A 94 -26.96 -19.11 22.09
N PRO A 95 -26.70 -20.39 21.79
CA PRO A 95 -25.82 -20.80 20.69
C PRO A 95 -26.60 -20.83 19.37
N LYS A 96 -26.08 -20.17 18.32
CA LYS A 96 -26.53 -20.40 16.95
C LYS A 96 -25.36 -20.60 16.00
N THR A 97 -25.37 -21.79 15.41
CA THR A 97 -24.63 -22.24 14.24
C THR A 97 -24.78 -21.28 13.05
N HIS A 98 -23.68 -20.80 12.49
CA HIS A 98 -23.68 -20.13 11.17
C HIS A 98 -22.31 -20.16 10.47
N GLU A 99 -21.72 -21.35 10.31
CA GLU A 99 -20.66 -21.57 9.31
C GLU A 99 -21.30 -21.40 7.92
N ASN A 100 -21.00 -20.29 7.21
CA ASN A 100 -21.00 -20.15 5.74
C ASN A 100 -20.91 -18.68 5.30
N SER A 101 -21.14 -17.68 6.18
CA SER A 101 -21.02 -16.25 5.85
C SER A 101 -19.65 -15.64 6.15
N GLU A 102 -18.88 -16.24 7.08
CA GLU A 102 -17.56 -15.72 7.48
C GLU A 102 -16.51 -15.83 6.37
N ILE A 103 -16.58 -16.85 5.52
CA ILE A 103 -15.58 -17.17 4.49
C ILE A 103 -15.47 -16.06 3.40
N SER A 104 -16.49 -15.22 3.24
CA SER A 104 -16.50 -14.13 2.26
C SER A 104 -15.95 -12.82 2.83
N LEU A 105 -16.29 -12.51 4.08
CA LEU A 105 -15.80 -11.31 4.75
C LEU A 105 -14.34 -11.49 5.17
N ASP A 106 -13.97 -12.65 5.67
CA ASP A 106 -12.60 -12.96 6.07
C ASP A 106 -11.64 -12.94 4.87
N ARG A 107 -12.11 -13.32 3.67
CA ARG A 107 -11.34 -13.19 2.42
C ARG A 107 -11.24 -11.74 1.92
N LEU A 108 -12.28 -10.93 2.12
CA LEU A 108 -12.28 -9.50 1.80
C LEU A 108 -11.44 -8.70 2.80
N LEU A 109 -11.50 -9.03 4.08
CA LEU A 109 -10.64 -8.52 5.15
C LEU A 109 -9.20 -8.98 4.94
N SER A 110 -8.96 -10.26 4.62
CA SER A 110 -7.63 -10.77 4.22
C SER A 110 -7.04 -10.01 3.02
N ALA A 111 -7.86 -9.68 2.01
CA ALA A 111 -7.42 -8.88 0.87
C ALA A 111 -7.14 -7.42 1.25
N LEU A 112 -7.95 -6.83 2.14
CA LEU A 112 -7.75 -5.50 2.72
C LEU A 112 -6.53 -5.45 3.68
N HIS A 113 -6.17 -6.59 4.26
CA HIS A 113 -5.20 -6.72 5.36
C HIS A 113 -3.88 -7.40 4.94
N LYS A 114 -3.55 -7.48 3.65
CA LYS A 114 -2.20 -7.81 3.22
C LYS A 114 -1.28 -6.60 3.40
N THR A 115 -0.06 -6.80 3.91
CA THR A 115 0.96 -5.74 3.98
C THR A 115 1.70 -5.61 2.65
N HIS A 116 1.89 -6.73 1.96
CA HIS A 116 2.60 -6.81 0.69
C HIS A 116 2.14 -8.05 -0.08
N GLU A 117 2.31 -8.04 -1.41
CA GLU A 117 1.97 -9.15 -2.29
C GLU A 117 2.86 -9.15 -3.54
N ASN A 118 3.32 -10.33 -3.98
CA ASN A 118 4.05 -10.46 -5.25
C ASN A 118 3.12 -10.97 -6.36
N ARG A 119 2.70 -10.07 -7.25
CA ARG A 119 1.77 -10.38 -8.34
C ARG A 119 2.55 -10.74 -9.61
N LYS A 120 2.93 -12.01 -9.76
CA LYS A 120 3.69 -12.51 -10.93
C LYS A 120 2.82 -12.79 -12.16
N ASN A 121 1.53 -13.01 -11.97
CA ASN A 121 0.59 -13.41 -13.03
C ASN A 121 0.00 -12.23 -13.82
N LEU A 122 0.43 -11.00 -13.52
CA LEU A 122 -0.03 -9.79 -14.20
C LEU A 122 0.76 -9.48 -15.48
N PRO A 123 0.24 -8.60 -16.35
CA PRO A 123 0.99 -8.06 -17.48
C PRO A 123 2.33 -7.48 -17.06
N ILE A 124 3.31 -7.46 -17.99
CA ILE A 124 4.70 -7.12 -17.68
C ILE A 124 4.90 -5.73 -17.02
N ASN A 125 4.02 -4.78 -17.33
CA ASN A 125 4.01 -3.43 -16.78
C ASN A 125 3.37 -3.34 -15.38
N LEU A 126 2.53 -4.31 -15.01
CA LEU A 126 1.81 -4.34 -13.73
C LEU A 126 2.35 -5.39 -12.76
N ARG A 127 3.09 -6.41 -13.24
CA ARG A 127 3.63 -7.45 -12.37
C ARG A 127 4.70 -6.93 -11.41
N GLY A 128 4.83 -7.60 -10.28
CA GLY A 128 5.88 -7.32 -9.30
C GLY A 128 5.35 -7.25 -7.87
N TRP A 129 6.14 -6.65 -6.99
CA TRP A 129 5.77 -6.45 -5.60
C TRP A 129 4.85 -5.25 -5.43
N TYR A 130 3.82 -5.45 -4.64
CA TYR A 130 2.88 -4.45 -4.19
C TYR A 130 2.97 -4.32 -2.68
N VAL A 131 2.87 -3.11 -2.16
CA VAL A 131 2.90 -2.80 -0.73
C VAL A 131 1.72 -1.93 -0.34
N HIS A 132 1.23 -2.11 0.87
CA HIS A 132 0.13 -1.33 1.42
C HIS A 132 0.50 0.14 1.56
N ARG A 133 -0.48 1.06 1.43
CA ARG A 133 -0.31 2.53 1.54
C ARG A 133 0.60 2.95 2.70
N LEU A 134 0.40 2.38 3.89
CA LEU A 134 1.20 2.69 5.09
C LEU A 134 2.71 2.38 4.95
N LEU A 135 3.09 1.44 4.09
CA LEU A 135 4.49 1.04 3.90
C LEU A 135 5.17 1.80 2.76
N VAL A 136 4.41 2.55 1.94
CA VAL A 136 4.94 3.29 0.79
C VAL A 136 6.05 4.26 1.22
N ASN A 137 5.88 4.94 2.35
CA ASN A 137 6.89 5.84 2.90
C ASN A 137 8.19 5.12 3.28
N ALA A 138 8.09 3.95 3.90
CA ALA A 138 9.25 3.14 4.27
C ALA A 138 10.02 2.64 3.04
N VAL A 139 9.29 2.21 1.99
CA VAL A 139 9.88 1.82 0.70
C VAL A 139 10.56 3.01 0.03
N ALA A 140 9.92 4.19 0.01
CA ALA A 140 10.48 5.39 -0.58
C ALA A 140 11.77 5.84 0.12
N MET A 141 11.80 5.80 1.45
CA MET A 141 13.02 6.09 2.23
C MET A 141 14.14 5.12 1.94
N TRP A 142 13.83 3.82 1.88
CA TRP A 142 14.82 2.82 1.52
C TRP A 142 15.33 3.02 0.09
N ALA A 143 14.46 3.37 -0.86
CA ALA A 143 14.81 3.63 -2.25
C ALA A 143 15.75 4.84 -2.37
N SER A 144 15.30 6.01 -1.90
CA SER A 144 16.07 7.25 -1.86
C SER A 144 15.49 8.23 -0.84
N PRO A 145 16.17 8.48 0.30
CA PRO A 145 15.70 9.44 1.30
C PRO A 145 15.49 10.84 0.76
N ARG A 146 16.28 11.24 -0.25
CA ARG A 146 16.18 12.56 -0.90
C ARG A 146 14.87 12.75 -1.65
N TYR A 147 14.38 11.71 -2.33
CA TYR A 147 13.15 11.80 -3.14
C TYR A 147 11.91 11.30 -2.39
N ALA A 148 12.09 10.56 -1.29
CA ALA A 148 11.01 10.10 -0.42
C ALA A 148 10.10 11.24 0.06
N TRP A 149 10.64 12.43 0.26
CA TRP A 149 9.87 13.62 0.64
C TRP A 149 8.70 13.91 -0.30
N HIS A 150 8.87 13.73 -1.61
CA HIS A 150 7.80 13.97 -2.58
C HIS A 150 6.70 12.91 -2.50
N VAL A 151 7.07 11.67 -2.18
CA VAL A 151 6.11 10.59 -1.92
C VAL A 151 5.33 10.87 -0.63
N TYR A 152 5.99 11.43 0.40
CA TYR A 152 5.35 11.76 1.67
C TYR A 152 4.26 12.81 1.47
N MET A 153 4.59 13.91 0.77
CA MET A 153 3.61 14.96 0.47
C MET A 153 2.44 14.42 -0.36
N MET A 154 2.71 13.58 -1.38
CA MET A 154 1.65 12.95 -2.16
C MET A 154 0.71 12.13 -1.28
N LEU A 155 1.23 11.30 -0.38
CA LEU A 155 0.39 10.46 0.48
C LEU A 155 -0.36 11.26 1.55
N ASP A 156 0.10 12.44 1.94
CA ASP A 156 -0.61 13.32 2.87
C ASP A 156 -1.78 14.04 2.18
N GLU A 157 -1.64 14.33 0.89
CA GLU A 157 -2.66 14.99 0.06
C GLU A 157 -3.74 14.02 -0.49
N LEU A 158 -3.53 12.70 -0.39
CA LEU A 158 -4.44 11.62 -0.83
C LEU A 158 -5.50 11.25 0.22
#